data_AF-A0A843GRP1-F1
#
_entry.id   AF-A0A843GRP1-F1
#
_cell.length_a   1.000
_cell.length_b   1.000
_cell.length_c   1.000
_cell.angle_alpha   90.00
_cell.angle_beta   90.00
_cell.angle_gamma   90.00
#
_symmetry.space_group_name_H-M   'P 1'
#
loop_
_entity.id
_entity.type
_entity.pdbx_description
1 polymer ?
#
loop_
_entity_poly.entity_id
_entity_poly.type
_entity_poly.pdbx_seq_one_letter_code
_entity_poly.pdbx_strand_id
1 'polypeptide(L)'
;MKRYFLITCHRGHCGYGHSTPITFAFEANNLIEAMDMGKKMPSVKHTRMIMFGKEISFEEYTEYRTVNAYERSYSMSAKKARKGR
;
A
#
# COMPACT_ATOMS: atom_id res chain seq x y z
N MET A 1 15.93 -14.70 8.07
CA MET A 1 16.51 -13.61 7.26
C MET A 1 15.37 -12.67 6.94
N LYS A 2 15.47 -11.40 7.31
CA LYS A 2 14.41 -10.44 7.04
C LYS A 2 14.43 -10.03 5.56
N ARG A 3 13.24 -9.90 4.98
CA ARG A 3 12.99 -9.54 3.57
C ARG A 3 12.09 -8.31 3.53
N TYR A 4 12.04 -7.66 2.37
CA TYR A 4 11.27 -6.44 2.19
C TYR A 4 10.07 -6.69 1.29
N PHE A 5 8.92 -6.12 1.65
CA PHE A 5 7.67 -6.34 0.94
C PHE A 5 6.90 -5.05 0.72
N LEU A 6 6.25 -4.94 -0.43
CA LEU A 6 5.22 -3.94 -0.70
C LEU A 6 3.85 -4.58 -0.64
N ILE A 7 3.00 -4.03 0.24
CA ILE A 7 1.64 -4.50 0.45
C ILE A 7 0.67 -3.37 0.08
N THR A 8 -0.19 -3.63 -0.90
CA THR A 8 -1.23 -2.70 -1.33
C THR A 8 -2.58 -3.15 -0.82
N CYS A 9 -3.25 -2.27 -0.09
CA CYS A 9 -4.56 -2.49 0.49
C CYS A 9 -5.58 -1.48 -0.08
N HIS A 10 -6.87 -1.80 0.06
CA HIS A 10 -7.90 -0.79 -0.12
C HIS A 10 -7.88 0.18 1.05
N ARG A 11 -7.85 1.49 0.77
CA ARG A 11 -8.00 2.53 1.78
C ARG A 11 -9.46 2.60 2.26
N GLY A 12 -9.65 2.72 3.56
CA GLY A 12 -10.93 2.99 4.23
C GLY A 12 -11.25 4.49 4.27
N HIS A 13 -12.49 4.82 4.67
CA HIS A 13 -12.94 6.20 4.91
C HIS A 13 -12.75 7.19 3.74
N CYS A 14 -12.86 6.75 2.48
CA CYS A 14 -12.76 7.63 1.31
C CYS A 14 -14.08 8.33 0.90
N GLY A 15 -15.19 8.13 1.63
CA GLY A 15 -16.51 8.67 1.26
C GLY A 15 -17.16 8.00 0.04
N TYR A 16 -18.49 8.12 -0.11
CA TYR A 16 -19.28 7.71 -1.29
C TYR A 16 -19.01 6.32 -1.89
N GLY A 17 -18.66 5.32 -1.06
CA GLY A 17 -18.37 3.96 -1.55
C GLY A 17 -17.07 3.84 -2.37
N HIS A 18 -16.30 4.92 -2.49
CA HIS A 18 -15.01 4.90 -3.17
C HIS A 18 -13.95 4.18 -2.33
N SER A 19 -12.99 3.56 -3.02
CA SER A 19 -11.79 3.01 -2.42
C SER A 19 -10.59 3.41 -3.27
N THR A 20 -9.58 4.02 -2.65
CA THR A 20 -8.29 4.25 -3.29
C THR A 20 -7.28 3.20 -2.78
N PRO A 21 -6.29 2.79 -3.58
CA PRO A 21 -5.23 1.94 -3.08
C PRO A 21 -4.34 2.74 -2.12
N ILE A 22 -3.86 2.06 -1.08
CA ILE A 22 -2.79 2.53 -0.19
C ILE A 22 -1.72 1.44 -0.11
N THR A 23 -0.46 1.83 -0.29
CA THR A 23 0.67 0.91 -0.34
C THR A 23 1.62 1.18 0.81
N PHE A 24 2.01 0.11 1.50
CA PHE A 24 2.93 0.13 2.61
C PHE A 24 4.16 -0.72 2.30
N ALA A 25 5.32 -0.29 2.80
CA ALA A 25 6.55 -1.06 2.76
C ALA A 25 6.85 -1.65 4.13
N PHE A 26 7.03 -2.97 4.19
CA PHE A 26 7.31 -3.72 5.42
C PHE A 26 8.60 -4.51 5.32
N GLU A 27 9.22 -4.69 6.47
CA GLU A 27 10.27 -5.69 6.70
C GLU A 27 9.61 -6.87 7.42
N ALA A 28 9.69 -8.08 6.85
CA ALA A 28 9.07 -9.29 7.40
C ALA A 28 9.86 -10.55 7.03
N ASN A 29 9.58 -11.69 7.65
CA ASN A 29 10.26 -12.95 7.31
C ASN A 29 9.68 -13.61 6.05
N ASN A 30 8.40 -13.36 5.77
CA ASN A 30 7.70 -13.89 4.61
C ASN A 30 6.52 -12.99 4.21
N LEU A 31 5.95 -13.26 3.03
CA LEU A 31 4.86 -12.48 2.47
C LEU A 31 3.58 -12.52 3.32
N ILE A 32 3.30 -13.65 3.98
CA ILE A 32 2.09 -13.83 4.80
C ILE A 32 2.15 -12.91 6.02
N GLU A 33 3.30 -12.83 6.67
CA GLU A 33 3.55 -11.92 7.79
C GLU A 33 3.41 -10.45 7.34
N ALA A 34 4.01 -10.07 6.21
CA ALA A 34 3.87 -8.71 5.67
C ALA A 34 2.40 -8.37 5.36
N MET A 35 1.64 -9.32 4.83
CA MET A 35 0.22 -9.17 4.57
C MET A 35 -0.59 -8.96 5.86
N ASP A 36 -0.32 -9.74 6.90
CA ASP A 36 -0.96 -9.58 8.21
C ASP A 36 -0.67 -8.21 8.83
N MET A 37 0.58 -7.74 8.75
CA MET A 37 0.97 -6.38 9.14
C MET A 37 0.19 -5.33 8.36
N GLY A 38 0.06 -5.49 7.04
CA GLY A 38 -0.70 -4.57 6.17
C GLY A 38 -2.18 -4.49 6.52
N LYS A 39 -2.82 -5.60 6.94
CA LYS A 39 -4.22 -5.60 7.38
C LYS A 39 -4.45 -4.85 8.69
N LYS A 40 -3.42 -4.76 9.54
CA LYS A 40 -3.47 -4.09 10.85
C LYS A 40 -3.16 -2.59 10.75
N MET A 41 -2.76 -2.09 9.58
CA MET A 41 -2.48 -0.66 9.40
C MET A 41 -3.75 0.19 9.51
N PRO A 42 -3.64 1.41 10.07
CA PRO A 42 -4.72 2.37 10.03
C PRO A 42 -5.03 2.77 8.58
N SER A 43 -6.25 3.28 8.36
CA SER A 43 -6.74 3.69 7.04
C SER A 43 -6.92 2.54 6.04
N VAL A 44 -6.78 1.26 6.43
CA VAL A 44 -7.11 0.11 5.60
C VAL A 44 -8.57 -0.27 5.75
N LYS A 45 -9.24 -0.64 4.65
CA LYS A 45 -10.60 -1.18 4.68
C LYS A 45 -10.53 -2.65 5.10
N HIS A 46 -10.70 -2.93 6.39
CA HIS A 46 -10.60 -4.27 6.97
C HIS A 46 -11.62 -5.28 6.44
N THR A 47 -12.72 -4.84 5.83
CA THR A 47 -13.72 -5.73 5.21
C THR A 47 -13.30 -6.25 3.83
N ARG A 48 -12.18 -5.78 3.28
CA ARG A 48 -11.67 -6.22 1.97
C ARG A 48 -10.34 -6.95 2.11
N MET A 49 -10.09 -7.84 1.16
CA MET A 49 -8.80 -8.51 1.05
C MET A 49 -7.71 -7.53 0.60
N ILE A 50 -6.46 -7.92 0.86
CA ILE A 50 -5.28 -7.24 0.33
C ILE A 50 -5.33 -7.31 -1.20
N MET A 51 -5.02 -6.20 -1.87
CA MET A 51 -5.06 -6.15 -3.32
C MET A 51 -3.85 -6.86 -3.92
N PHE A 52 -2.68 -6.60 -3.35
CA PHE A 52 -1.42 -7.09 -3.90
C PHE A 52 -0.33 -7.11 -2.83
N GLY A 53 0.56 -8.08 -2.90
CA GLY A 53 1.78 -8.15 -2.12
C GLY A 53 2.94 -8.67 -2.95
N LYS A 54 4.09 -7.98 -2.94
CA LYS A 54 5.31 -8.46 -3.59
C LYS A 54 6.52 -8.28 -2.70
N GLU A 55 7.49 -9.19 -2.85
CA GLU A 55 8.85 -8.97 -2.35
C GLU A 55 9.54 -7.88 -3.20
N ILE A 56 10.38 -7.07 -2.56
CA ILE A 56 11.10 -5.95 -3.15
C ILE A 56 12.56 -5.92 -2.68
N SER A 57 13.40 -5.17 -3.40
CA SER A 57 14.77 -4.94 -2.95
C SER A 57 14.83 -3.99 -1.75
N PHE A 58 16.00 -3.93 -1.11
CA PHE A 58 16.25 -2.95 -0.06
C PHE A 58 16.22 -1.52 -0.60
N GLU A 59 16.72 -1.27 -1.81
CA GLU A 59 16.64 0.08 -2.41
C GLU A 59 15.17 0.49 -2.60
N GLU A 60 14.34 -0.35 -3.20
CA GLU A 60 12.90 -0.11 -3.33
C GLU A 60 12.26 0.16 -1.95
N TYR A 61 12.64 -0.59 -0.92
CA TYR A 61 12.09 -0.41 0.42
C TYR A 61 12.39 1.00 0.97
N THR A 62 13.65 1.42 0.86
CA THR A 62 14.07 2.74 1.32
C THR A 62 13.34 3.85 0.58
N GLU A 63 13.22 3.77 -0.75
CA GLU A 63 12.46 4.74 -1.56
C GLU A 63 10.98 4.84 -1.15
N TYR A 64 10.34 3.73 -0.78
CA TYR A 64 8.96 3.73 -0.28
C TYR A 64 8.83 4.28 1.13
N ARG A 65 9.89 4.26 1.93
CA ARG A 65 9.93 4.84 3.28
C ARG A 65 10.22 6.34 3.28
N THR A 66 10.92 6.85 2.27
CA THR A 66 11.29 8.28 2.16
C THR A 66 10.08 9.19 1.86
N VAL A 67 9.01 8.65 1.25
CA VAL A 67 7.79 9.41 0.93
C VAL A 67 6.65 8.94 1.83
N ASN A 68 5.88 9.87 2.39
CA ASN A 68 4.74 9.51 3.22
C ASN A 68 3.69 8.74 2.39
N ALA A 69 3.20 7.61 2.92
CA ALA A 69 2.25 6.72 2.23
C ALA A 69 0.97 7.45 1.78
N TYR A 70 0.55 8.47 2.52
CA TYR A 70 -0.60 9.30 2.19
C TYR A 70 -0.37 10.15 0.94
N GLU A 71 0.78 10.84 0.85
CA GLU A 71 1.13 11.68 -0.32
C GLU A 71 1.20 10.85 -1.60
N ARG A 72 1.69 9.62 -1.50
CA ARG A 72 1.76 8.69 -2.63
C ARG A 72 0.38 8.24 -3.11
N SER A 73 -0.57 8.01 -2.18
CA SER A 73 -1.96 7.65 -2.54
C SER A 73 -2.68 8.78 -3.30
N TYR A 74 -2.51 10.05 -2.87
CA TYR A 74 -3.10 11.19 -3.56
C TYR A 74 -2.46 11.45 -4.94
N SER A 75 -1.15 11.26 -5.07
CA SER A 75 -0.41 11.38 -6.33
C SER A 75 -0.88 10.38 -7.41
N MET A 76 -1.20 9.13 -7.01
CA MET A 76 -1.69 8.13 -7.96
C MET A 76 -3.12 8.42 -8.47
N SER A 77 -3.99 8.99 -7.64
CA SER A 77 -5.32 9.42 -8.08
C SER A 77 -5.27 10.55 -9.12
N ALA A 78 -4.31 11.48 -9.00
CA ALA A 78 -4.15 12.60 -9.92
C ALA A 78 -3.66 12.17 -11.32
N LYS A 79 -2.83 11.13 -11.43
CA LYS A 79 -2.34 10.62 -12.73
C LYS A 79 -3.42 9.88 -13.52
N LYS A 80 -4.40 9.25 -12.85
CA LYS A 80 -5.50 8.55 -13.53
C LYS A 80 -6.50 9.51 -14.18
N ALA A 81 -6.64 10.72 -13.66
CA ALA A 81 -7.52 11.75 -14.20
C ALA A 81 -7.02 12.42 -15.50
N ARG A 82 -5.72 12.31 -15.83
CA ARG A 82 -5.13 12.94 -17.04
C ARG A 82 -5.06 12.03 -18.26
N LYS A 83 -5.31 10.73 -18.12
CA LYS A 83 -5.25 9.75 -19.24
C LYS A 83 -6.63 9.39 -19.80
N GLY A 84 -7.55 10.36 -19.76
CA GLY A 84 -8.94 10.22 -20.20
C GLY A 84 -9.46 11.50 -20.85
N ARG A 85 -8.62 12.13 -21.67
CA ARG A 85 -9.03 13.23 -22.56
C ARG A 85 -8.41 13.01 -23.93
#